data_AF-A0A954ALU7-F1
#
_entry.id   AF-A0A954ALU7-F1
#
_cell.length_a   1.000
_cell.length_b   1.000
_cell.length_c   1.000
_cell.angle_alpha   90.00
_cell.angle_beta   90.00
_cell.angle_gamma   90.00
#
_symmetry.space_group_name_H-M   'P 1'
#
loop_
_entity.id
_entity.type
_entity.pdbx_description
1 polymer ?
#
loop_
_entity_poly.entity_id
_entity_poly.type
_entity_poly.pdbx_seq_one_letter_code
_entity_poly.pdbx_strand_id
1 'polypeptide(L)'
;MPFDSRTRRLVASVLMGVGLGLATGWFAFGASTIDPGRTQSPEASTAREVTALEHEVADLRRRLRASEESTSSGERTSSANEPEAKTTVEPVLVSQDAIDAFLREELERMLAGDAIRRRFALDRKGLYEFLVTTWLAAGRPEHAFSVVVACARVFKVWKEALATGEALLAAGNRTLATEAFLLVFPHEPYRVMGHLSELAPDRALAMLDDPVLKDDIAFMPRVYGRIRMLNALGRTADLLAYVDDLAAKGDLPRDVWKDVVDAAPADSERRLRALITSCSADDRPWYELRLADAIASQGRIAEATTMVQAELARKFDPLWLDALTKWAPEQALRYLDERARRLPGDALTLNLYAKELARAGRAVEAFATYEKSLALRFEGGIASRLLELDPVRAATVLSPLVQRDDEELGNIGDALWKAGHRALGLDYWQRAARVDPSDREWKHKLDMVQAGGDPFSRR
;
A
#
# COMPACT_ATOMS: atom_id res chain seq x y z
N MET A 1 -10.08 30.82 13.47
CA MET A 1 -9.34 31.38 12.32
C MET A 1 -9.83 30.66 11.07
N PRO A 2 -10.44 31.33 10.08
CA PRO A 2 -10.91 30.65 8.88
C PRO A 2 -9.76 30.56 7.86
N PHE A 3 -9.56 29.37 7.31
CA PHE A 3 -8.56 29.09 6.28
C PHE A 3 -8.94 29.71 4.92
N ASP A 4 -7.90 30.19 4.23
CA ASP A 4 -7.90 30.95 2.98
C ASP A 4 -8.33 30.12 1.74
N SER A 5 -9.04 30.80 0.85
CA SER A 5 -9.53 30.43 -0.47
C SER A 5 -8.51 29.88 -1.47
N ARG A 6 -7.20 29.92 -1.15
CA ARG A 6 -6.12 29.36 -2.00
C ARG A 6 -5.97 27.84 -1.88
N THR A 7 -6.39 27.23 -0.78
CA THR A 7 -6.30 25.76 -0.60
C THR A 7 -7.40 25.01 -1.35
N ARG A 8 -8.52 25.68 -1.70
CA ARG A 8 -9.60 25.08 -2.51
C ARG A 8 -9.29 24.98 -4.00
N ARG A 9 -8.26 25.68 -4.52
CA ARG A 9 -7.87 25.59 -5.94
C ARG A 9 -6.77 24.56 -6.21
N LEU A 10 -6.11 24.04 -5.19
CA LEU A 10 -5.07 23.01 -5.36
C LEU A 10 -5.63 21.58 -5.40
N VAL A 11 -6.80 21.33 -4.79
CA VAL A 11 -7.42 19.99 -4.76
C VAL A 11 -8.21 19.68 -6.04
N ALA A 12 -8.61 20.69 -6.80
CA ALA A 12 -9.29 20.52 -8.10
C ALA A 12 -8.33 20.25 -9.27
N SER A 13 -7.00 20.38 -9.08
CA SER A 13 -6.00 20.18 -10.16
C SER A 13 -5.31 18.80 -10.11
N VAL A 14 -5.56 17.99 -9.08
CA VAL A 14 -4.91 16.67 -8.90
C VAL A 14 -5.82 15.52 -9.36
N LEU A 15 -7.12 15.75 -9.58
CA LEU A 15 -8.08 14.73 -10.01
C LEU A 15 -8.44 14.73 -11.51
N MET A 16 -7.81 15.59 -12.33
CA MET A 16 -7.98 15.60 -13.80
C MET A 16 -6.71 15.21 -14.58
N GLY A 17 -5.77 14.49 -13.95
CA GLY A 17 -4.43 14.25 -14.51
C GLY A 17 -4.13 12.86 -15.10
N VAL A 18 -5.13 11.99 -15.34
CA VAL A 18 -4.88 10.61 -15.82
C VAL A 18 -5.77 10.19 -17.03
N GLY A 19 -6.50 11.12 -17.65
CA GLY A 19 -7.25 10.82 -18.88
C GLY A 19 -7.02 11.91 -19.91
N LEU A 20 -6.61 11.52 -21.13
CA LEU A 20 -6.33 12.36 -22.31
C LEU A 20 -4.94 13.01 -22.37
N GLY A 21 -3.96 12.19 -22.76
CA GLY A 21 -2.73 12.65 -23.41
C GLY A 21 -2.79 12.49 -24.92
N LEU A 22 -3.86 12.95 -25.59
CA LEU A 22 -3.87 13.17 -27.05
C LEU A 22 -4.81 14.35 -27.37
N ALA A 23 -4.29 15.28 -28.19
CA ALA A 23 -4.95 16.45 -28.77
C ALA A 23 -5.31 17.61 -27.82
N THR A 24 -4.41 18.59 -27.71
CA THR A 24 -4.74 20.01 -27.89
C THR A 24 -3.46 20.85 -27.88
N GLY A 25 -2.93 21.08 -29.06
CA GLY A 25 -2.05 22.21 -29.31
C GLY A 25 -2.38 22.70 -30.69
N TRP A 26 -2.95 23.90 -30.81
CA TRP A 26 -2.68 24.91 -31.85
C TRP A 26 -3.71 26.04 -31.83
N PHE A 27 -3.22 27.26 -31.64
CA PHE A 27 -3.53 28.51 -32.37
C PHE A 27 -2.31 29.42 -32.10
N ALA A 28 -1.73 30.19 -33.03
CA ALA A 28 -2.21 30.73 -34.29
C ALA A 28 -1.02 31.06 -35.20
N PHE A 29 -1.17 30.91 -36.53
CA PHE A 29 -0.58 31.82 -37.52
C PHE A 29 -1.22 31.63 -38.90
N GLY A 30 -1.56 32.76 -39.53
CA GLY A 30 -1.44 33.02 -40.97
C GLY A 30 -2.28 32.20 -41.95
N ALA A 31 -3.35 32.82 -42.48
CA ALA A 31 -4.04 32.34 -43.66
C ALA A 31 -3.11 32.29 -44.89
N SER A 32 -3.00 31.12 -45.51
CA SER A 32 -2.49 30.92 -46.87
C SER A 32 -3.33 29.83 -47.52
N THR A 33 -4.01 30.19 -48.61
CA THR A 33 -4.81 29.33 -49.48
C THR A 33 -3.96 28.19 -50.06
N ILE A 34 -4.32 26.93 -49.75
CA ILE A 34 -3.75 25.73 -50.40
C ILE A 34 -4.90 24.81 -50.87
N ASP A 35 -4.69 24.33 -52.09
CA ASP A 35 -5.39 23.40 -52.97
C ASP A 35 -6.19 22.24 -52.29
N PRO A 36 -7.49 22.03 -52.61
CA PRO A 36 -8.29 20.93 -52.08
C PRO A 36 -8.08 19.65 -52.91
N GLY A 37 -6.90 19.05 -52.77
CA GLY A 37 -6.55 17.82 -53.48
C GLY A 37 -5.74 16.85 -52.62
N ARG A 38 -6.44 15.92 -51.94
CA ARG A 38 -5.87 14.78 -51.18
C ARG A 38 -4.93 15.14 -50.02
N THR A 39 -5.52 15.32 -48.84
CA THR A 39 -4.85 15.00 -47.57
C THR A 39 -5.78 14.09 -46.77
N GLN A 40 -5.37 12.82 -46.59
CA GLN A 40 -5.96 12.00 -45.52
C GLN A 40 -5.63 12.70 -44.20
N SER A 41 -6.66 13.01 -43.41
CA SER A 41 -6.46 13.63 -42.09
C SER A 41 -5.54 12.74 -41.24
N PRO A 42 -4.46 13.28 -40.65
CA PRO A 42 -3.56 12.56 -39.76
C PRO A 42 -4.31 11.81 -38.64
N GLU A 43 -5.45 12.36 -38.18
CA GLU A 43 -6.28 11.78 -37.13
C GLU A 43 -6.91 10.43 -37.52
N ALA A 44 -7.26 10.25 -38.79
CA ALA A 44 -7.82 8.99 -39.28
C ALA A 44 -6.77 7.88 -39.43
N SER A 45 -5.50 8.24 -39.64
CA SER A 45 -4.38 7.29 -39.62
C SER A 45 -4.11 6.82 -38.20
N THR A 46 -4.02 7.77 -37.25
CA THR A 46 -3.74 7.47 -35.84
C THR A 46 -4.83 6.59 -35.21
N ALA A 47 -6.11 6.86 -35.47
CA ALA A 47 -7.21 6.05 -34.94
C ALA A 47 -7.18 4.59 -35.47
N ARG A 48 -6.89 4.41 -36.76
CA ARG A 48 -6.76 3.06 -37.36
C ARG A 48 -5.55 2.31 -36.83
N GLU A 49 -4.44 3.01 -36.62
CA GLU A 49 -3.23 2.44 -36.02
C GLU A 49 -3.47 2.00 -34.57
N VAL A 50 -4.20 2.79 -33.78
CA VAL A 50 -4.58 2.42 -32.39
C VAL A 50 -5.48 1.20 -32.36
N THR A 51 -6.54 1.15 -33.18
CA THR A 51 -7.43 -0.03 -33.22
C THR A 51 -6.72 -1.28 -33.73
N ALA A 52 -5.80 -1.15 -34.69
CA ALA A 52 -4.98 -2.26 -35.16
C ALA A 52 -4.07 -2.80 -34.04
N LEU A 53 -3.45 -1.90 -33.26
CA LEU A 53 -2.62 -2.25 -32.10
C LEU A 53 -3.43 -2.96 -31.00
N GLU A 54 -4.62 -2.46 -30.68
CA GLU A 54 -5.49 -3.11 -29.68
C GLU A 54 -5.88 -4.53 -30.09
N HIS A 55 -6.18 -4.74 -31.37
CA HIS A 55 -6.52 -6.05 -31.90
C HIS A 55 -5.33 -7.01 -31.87
N GLU A 56 -4.14 -6.52 -32.24
CA GLU A 56 -2.91 -7.30 -32.23
C GLU A 56 -2.54 -7.70 -30.79
N VAL A 57 -2.61 -6.78 -29.82
CA VAL A 57 -2.40 -7.06 -28.38
C VAL A 57 -3.40 -8.09 -27.85
N ALA A 58 -4.67 -7.99 -28.24
CA ALA A 58 -5.68 -8.98 -27.85
C ALA A 58 -5.39 -10.37 -28.43
N ASP A 59 -4.93 -10.44 -29.68
CA ASP A 59 -4.57 -11.70 -30.34
C ASP A 59 -3.36 -12.37 -29.69
N LEU A 60 -2.36 -11.57 -29.34
CA LEU A 60 -1.16 -12.03 -28.66
C LEU A 60 -1.45 -12.64 -27.29
N ARG A 61 -2.33 -12.00 -26.50
CA ARG A 61 -2.79 -12.56 -25.23
C ARG A 61 -3.48 -13.92 -25.42
N ARG A 62 -4.21 -14.11 -26.53
CA ARG A 62 -4.82 -15.41 -26.86
C ARG A 62 -3.77 -16.46 -27.22
N ARG A 63 -2.78 -16.10 -28.06
CA ARG A 63 -1.71 -17.01 -28.49
C ARG A 63 -0.82 -17.46 -27.33
N LEU A 64 -0.49 -16.54 -26.43
CA LEU A 64 0.22 -16.85 -25.19
C LEU A 64 -0.55 -17.91 -24.38
N ARG A 65 -1.83 -17.66 -24.05
CA ARG A 65 -2.67 -18.63 -23.32
C ARG A 65 -2.76 -20.01 -24.00
N ALA A 66 -2.92 -20.04 -25.32
CA ALA A 66 -2.99 -21.31 -26.07
C ALA A 66 -1.67 -22.11 -26.02
N SER A 67 -0.52 -21.43 -26.00
CA SER A 67 0.78 -22.08 -25.82
C SER A 67 0.91 -22.70 -24.42
N GLU A 68 0.28 -22.14 -23.40
CA GLU A 68 0.35 -22.62 -22.01
C GLU A 68 -0.43 -23.92 -21.82
N GLU A 69 -1.60 -24.01 -22.44
CA GLU A 69 -2.40 -25.23 -22.50
C GLU A 69 -1.65 -26.36 -23.22
N SER A 70 -0.80 -26.00 -24.19
CA SER A 70 0.04 -26.93 -24.94
C SER A 70 1.22 -27.45 -24.11
N THR A 71 1.89 -26.58 -23.34
CA THR A 71 3.08 -26.95 -22.53
C THR A 71 2.69 -27.66 -21.23
N SER A 72 1.55 -27.32 -20.62
CA SER A 72 1.01 -28.01 -19.44
C SER A 72 0.69 -29.49 -19.70
N SER A 73 0.57 -29.90 -20.96
CA SER A 73 0.37 -31.30 -21.36
C SER A 73 1.67 -32.10 -21.46
N GLY A 74 2.84 -31.45 -21.41
CA GLY A 74 4.13 -32.08 -21.75
C GLY A 74 5.06 -32.40 -20.58
N GLU A 75 4.94 -31.74 -19.42
CA GLU A 75 5.94 -31.85 -18.35
C GLU A 75 5.40 -32.53 -17.09
N ARG A 76 5.46 -33.87 -17.10
CA ARG A 76 5.55 -34.68 -15.88
C ARG A 76 6.61 -35.79 -16.05
N THR A 77 7.88 -35.42 -15.99
CA THR A 77 8.96 -36.35 -15.62
C THR A 77 10.13 -35.63 -14.92
N SER A 78 10.23 -35.87 -13.60
CA SER A 78 11.43 -36.13 -12.78
C SER A 78 12.76 -35.37 -12.98
N SER A 79 13.25 -34.75 -11.88
CA SER A 79 14.55 -34.96 -11.18
C SER A 79 14.95 -33.66 -10.47
N ALA A 80 15.01 -33.52 -9.14
CA ALA A 80 15.93 -34.10 -8.14
C ALA A 80 17.41 -33.65 -8.23
N ASN A 81 17.78 -32.82 -7.23
CA ASN A 81 19.09 -32.51 -6.64
C ASN A 81 20.22 -31.89 -7.49
N GLU A 82 20.53 -30.61 -7.20
CA GLU A 82 21.90 -30.06 -7.31
C GLU A 82 22.22 -29.09 -6.14
N PRO A 83 23.49 -28.97 -5.72
CA PRO A 83 23.91 -28.29 -4.50
C PRO A 83 24.18 -26.79 -4.71
N GLU A 84 23.98 -26.01 -3.64
CA GLU A 84 24.21 -24.56 -3.60
C GLU A 84 25.71 -24.21 -3.75
N ALA A 85 26.11 -23.79 -4.94
CA ALA A 85 27.38 -23.09 -5.17
C ALA A 85 27.20 -21.59 -4.93
N LYS A 86 27.94 -21.03 -3.96
CA LYS A 86 28.09 -19.58 -3.78
C LYS A 86 28.77 -18.99 -5.02
N THR A 87 27.96 -18.50 -5.95
CA THR A 87 28.42 -17.81 -7.16
C THR A 87 28.40 -16.32 -6.87
N THR A 88 29.56 -15.72 -6.64
CA THR A 88 29.74 -14.27 -6.75
C THR A 88 29.63 -13.91 -8.22
N VAL A 89 28.51 -13.32 -8.61
CA VAL A 89 28.28 -12.81 -9.96
C VAL A 89 29.09 -11.53 -10.12
N GLU A 90 30.21 -11.59 -10.84
CA GLU A 90 30.85 -10.38 -11.34
C GLU A 90 29.91 -9.70 -12.36
N PRO A 91 29.70 -8.38 -12.28
CA PRO A 91 28.83 -7.69 -13.22
C PRO A 91 29.46 -7.71 -14.61
N VAL A 92 29.02 -8.62 -15.48
CA VAL A 92 29.33 -8.58 -16.92
C VAL A 92 28.85 -7.24 -17.46
N LEU A 93 29.75 -6.43 -18.03
CA LEU A 93 29.42 -5.16 -18.68
C LEU A 93 28.70 -5.44 -20.01
N VAL A 94 27.37 -5.45 -20.00
CA VAL A 94 26.52 -5.53 -21.20
C VAL A 94 26.45 -4.14 -21.85
N SER A 95 26.77 -4.06 -23.14
CA SER A 95 26.71 -2.80 -23.91
C SER A 95 25.27 -2.41 -24.24
N GLN A 96 25.05 -1.13 -24.56
CA GLN A 96 23.74 -0.65 -25.03
C GLN A 96 23.23 -1.45 -26.25
N ASP A 97 24.12 -1.83 -27.17
CA ASP A 97 23.77 -2.60 -28.36
C ASP A 97 23.25 -4.01 -28.02
N ALA A 98 23.81 -4.63 -26.97
CA ALA A 98 23.36 -5.94 -26.52
C ALA A 98 21.98 -5.86 -25.84
N ILE A 99 21.68 -4.78 -25.12
CA ILE A 99 20.33 -4.51 -24.58
C ILE A 99 19.34 -4.30 -25.73
N ASP A 100 19.70 -3.51 -26.74
CA ASP A 100 18.87 -3.25 -27.90
C ASP A 100 18.61 -4.55 -28.71
N ALA A 101 19.60 -5.44 -28.81
CA ALA A 101 19.43 -6.76 -29.41
C ALA A 101 18.47 -7.63 -28.60
N PHE A 102 18.64 -7.72 -27.28
CA PHE A 102 17.78 -8.50 -26.39
C PHE A 102 16.32 -8.02 -26.43
N LEU A 103 16.07 -6.71 -26.32
CA LEU A 103 14.72 -6.16 -26.38
C LEU A 103 14.05 -6.41 -27.73
N ARG A 104 14.81 -6.34 -28.83
CA ARG A 104 14.31 -6.70 -30.17
C ARG A 104 13.96 -8.17 -30.26
N GLU A 105 14.85 -9.06 -29.82
CA GLU A 105 14.58 -10.51 -29.84
C GLU A 105 13.39 -10.86 -28.97
N GLU A 106 13.26 -10.25 -27.78
CA GLU A 106 12.13 -10.49 -26.89
C GLU A 106 10.83 -9.94 -27.49
N LEU A 107 10.90 -8.77 -28.13
CA LEU A 107 9.78 -8.23 -28.88
C LEU A 107 9.41 -9.12 -30.07
N GLU A 108 10.38 -9.67 -30.80
CA GLU A 108 10.14 -10.58 -31.93
C GLU A 108 9.57 -11.93 -31.48
N ARG A 109 10.04 -12.44 -30.33
CA ARG A 109 9.47 -13.63 -29.67
C ARG A 109 8.01 -13.40 -29.28
N MET A 110 7.72 -12.24 -28.71
CA MET A 110 6.35 -11.89 -28.35
C MET A 110 5.51 -11.59 -29.59
N LEU A 111 6.07 -10.94 -30.61
CA LEU A 111 5.33 -10.30 -31.70
C LEU A 111 5.90 -10.73 -33.06
N ALA A 112 5.26 -11.72 -33.66
CA ALA A 112 5.52 -12.07 -35.06
C ALA A 112 4.97 -11.03 -36.08
N GLY A 113 4.66 -9.79 -35.66
CA GLY A 113 3.99 -8.75 -36.45
C GLY A 113 4.81 -7.47 -36.65
N ASP A 114 4.60 -6.77 -37.77
CA ASP A 114 5.40 -5.60 -38.18
C ASP A 114 4.93 -4.24 -37.64
N ALA A 115 3.71 -4.15 -37.13
CA ALA A 115 3.12 -2.86 -36.71
C ALA A 115 3.68 -2.42 -35.35
N ILE A 116 3.74 -3.34 -34.39
CA ILE A 116 4.28 -3.04 -33.06
C ILE A 116 5.80 -2.78 -33.12
N ARG A 117 6.53 -3.50 -33.98
CA ARG A 117 7.96 -3.25 -34.25
C ARG A 117 8.22 -1.81 -34.69
N ARG A 118 7.40 -1.27 -35.59
CA ARG A 118 7.52 0.12 -36.05
C ARG A 118 7.18 1.12 -34.96
N ARG A 119 6.17 0.84 -34.13
CA ARG A 119 5.75 1.73 -33.04
C ARG A 119 6.85 1.94 -31.99
N PHE A 120 7.56 0.89 -31.64
CA PHE A 120 8.55 0.91 -30.55
C PHE A 120 10.00 1.12 -31.01
N ALA A 121 10.26 1.14 -32.32
CA ALA A 121 11.61 1.40 -32.85
C ALA A 121 12.22 2.73 -32.39
N LEU A 122 11.40 3.70 -31.99
CA LEU A 122 11.83 5.04 -31.55
C LEU A 122 11.61 5.32 -30.05
N ASP A 123 10.86 4.47 -29.34
CA ASP A 123 10.56 4.65 -27.91
C ASP A 123 11.01 3.44 -27.11
N ARG A 124 12.31 3.41 -26.79
CA ARG A 124 12.95 2.30 -26.06
C ARG A 124 12.38 2.13 -24.65
N LYS A 125 12.03 3.23 -23.99
CA LYS A 125 11.47 3.20 -22.64
C LYS A 125 10.05 2.64 -22.67
N GLY A 126 9.21 3.14 -23.57
CA GLY A 126 7.85 2.62 -23.75
C GLY A 126 7.84 1.14 -24.15
N LEU A 127 8.80 0.71 -24.97
CA LEU A 127 8.98 -0.70 -25.32
C LEU A 127 9.24 -1.57 -24.08
N TYR A 128 10.22 -1.17 -23.27
CA TYR A 128 10.58 -1.84 -22.04
C TYR A 128 9.39 -1.94 -21.06
N GLU A 129 8.70 -0.82 -20.80
CA GLU A 129 7.54 -0.77 -19.91
C GLU A 129 6.41 -1.68 -20.40
N PHE A 130 6.17 -1.69 -21.73
CA PHE A 130 5.22 -2.57 -22.38
C PHE A 130 5.57 -4.05 -22.20
N LEU A 131 6.83 -4.44 -22.41
CA LEU A 131 7.28 -5.83 -22.27
C LEU A 131 7.12 -6.32 -20.83
N VAL A 132 7.58 -5.56 -19.83
CA VAL A 132 7.41 -5.94 -18.42
C VAL A 132 5.94 -6.12 -18.06
N THR A 133 5.10 -5.13 -18.38
CA THR A 133 3.67 -5.17 -18.07
C THR A 133 2.98 -6.36 -18.74
N THR A 134 3.37 -6.68 -19.98
CA THR A 134 2.80 -7.79 -20.72
C THR A 134 3.17 -9.13 -20.11
N TRP A 135 4.44 -9.33 -19.71
CA TRP A 135 4.86 -10.56 -19.03
C TRP A 135 4.22 -10.74 -17.65
N LEU A 136 4.09 -9.66 -16.88
CA LEU A 136 3.38 -9.70 -15.60
C LEU A 136 1.90 -10.05 -15.79
N ALA A 137 1.23 -9.45 -16.78
CA ALA A 137 -0.17 -9.77 -17.10
C ALA A 137 -0.37 -11.21 -17.60
N ALA A 138 0.67 -11.83 -18.17
CA ALA A 138 0.68 -13.23 -18.56
C ALA A 138 1.04 -14.18 -17.41
N GLY A 139 1.28 -13.69 -16.18
CA GLY A 139 1.69 -14.53 -15.06
C GLY A 139 3.09 -15.13 -15.21
N ARG A 140 4.00 -14.42 -15.93
CA ARG A 140 5.39 -14.84 -16.20
C ARG A 140 6.40 -13.87 -15.58
N PRO A 141 6.42 -13.74 -14.23
CA PRO A 141 7.24 -12.73 -13.57
C PRO A 141 8.75 -12.93 -13.73
N GLU A 142 9.23 -14.14 -14.06
CA GLU A 142 10.64 -14.41 -14.35
C GLU A 142 11.11 -13.73 -15.64
N HIS A 143 10.26 -13.73 -16.68
CA HIS A 143 10.55 -13.09 -17.96
C HIS A 143 10.53 -11.56 -17.82
N ALA A 144 9.55 -11.04 -17.08
CA ALA A 144 9.53 -9.64 -16.67
C ALA A 144 10.84 -9.25 -15.97
N PHE A 145 11.34 -10.09 -15.07
CA PHE A 145 12.59 -9.84 -14.36
C PHE A 145 13.82 -9.82 -15.29
N SER A 146 13.92 -10.73 -16.26
CA SER A 146 15.00 -10.69 -17.26
C SER A 146 15.02 -9.36 -18.03
N VAL A 147 13.84 -8.84 -18.39
CA VAL A 147 13.70 -7.54 -19.05
C VAL A 147 14.13 -6.38 -18.14
N VAL A 148 13.71 -6.40 -16.87
CA VAL A 148 14.12 -5.42 -15.84
C VAL A 148 15.64 -5.39 -15.67
N VAL A 149 16.28 -6.54 -15.50
CA VAL A 149 17.75 -6.65 -15.31
C VAL A 149 18.50 -6.11 -16.52
N ALA A 150 18.09 -6.48 -17.73
CA ALA A 150 18.71 -5.98 -18.96
C ALA A 150 18.65 -4.45 -19.05
N CYS A 151 17.57 -3.85 -18.54
CA CYS A 151 17.31 -2.41 -18.66
C CYS A 151 17.82 -1.56 -17.49
N ALA A 152 18.13 -2.17 -16.34
CA ALA A 152 18.44 -1.45 -15.10
C ALA A 152 19.65 -0.52 -15.17
N ARG A 153 20.55 -0.74 -16.14
CA ARG A 153 21.74 0.11 -16.35
C ARG A 153 21.47 1.36 -17.17
N VAL A 154 20.40 1.35 -17.96
CA VAL A 154 20.08 2.39 -18.94
C VAL A 154 18.92 3.24 -18.44
N PHE A 155 17.95 2.60 -17.80
CA PHE A 155 16.72 3.23 -17.34
C PHE A 155 16.60 3.14 -15.82
N LYS A 156 15.86 4.10 -15.25
CA LYS A 156 15.39 4.00 -13.87
C LYS A 156 14.21 3.04 -13.84
N VAL A 157 14.49 1.76 -13.56
CA VAL A 157 13.54 0.63 -13.63
C VAL A 157 12.83 0.30 -12.31
N TRP A 158 12.97 1.14 -11.28
CA TRP A 158 12.58 0.76 -9.92
C TRP A 158 11.08 0.47 -9.76
N LYS A 159 10.19 1.08 -10.56
CA LYS A 159 8.75 0.80 -10.50
C LYS A 159 8.42 -0.60 -11.01
N GLU A 160 8.99 -0.93 -12.17
CA GLU A 160 8.82 -2.22 -12.82
C GLU A 160 9.53 -3.33 -12.02
N ALA A 161 10.70 -3.04 -11.46
CA ALA A 161 11.41 -3.95 -10.57
C ALA A 161 10.61 -4.24 -9.30
N LEU A 162 9.93 -3.24 -8.71
CA LEU A 162 9.05 -3.43 -7.56
C LEU A 162 7.86 -4.35 -7.91
N ALA A 163 7.12 -4.03 -8.97
CA ALA A 163 5.98 -4.84 -9.41
C ALA A 163 6.39 -6.28 -9.77
N THR A 164 7.57 -6.43 -10.39
CA THR A 164 8.14 -7.74 -10.73
C THR A 164 8.54 -8.51 -9.47
N GLY A 165 9.17 -7.86 -8.50
CA GLY A 165 9.54 -8.47 -7.21
C GLY A 165 8.32 -8.97 -6.44
N GLU A 166 7.25 -8.19 -6.39
CA GLU A 166 5.97 -8.58 -5.76
C GLU A 166 5.34 -9.79 -6.47
N ALA A 167 5.33 -9.79 -7.81
CA ALA A 167 4.80 -10.90 -8.59
C ALA A 167 5.63 -12.19 -8.44
N LEU A 168 6.97 -12.07 -8.44
CA LEU A 168 7.88 -13.18 -8.16
C LEU A 168 7.67 -13.76 -6.75
N LEU A 169 7.51 -12.89 -5.75
CA LEU A 169 7.26 -13.31 -4.38
C LEU A 169 5.91 -14.04 -4.26
N ALA A 170 4.86 -13.54 -4.92
CA ALA A 170 3.55 -14.18 -4.98
C ALA A 170 3.59 -15.55 -5.68
N ALA A 171 4.46 -15.71 -6.69
CA ALA A 171 4.73 -16.99 -7.35
C ALA A 171 5.63 -17.94 -6.53
N GLY A 172 6.10 -17.52 -5.35
CA GLY A 172 6.99 -18.31 -4.49
C GLY A 172 8.47 -18.25 -4.89
N ASN A 173 8.84 -17.47 -5.91
CA ASN A 173 10.22 -17.33 -6.38
C ASN A 173 11.00 -16.29 -5.55
N ARG A 174 11.36 -16.68 -4.32
CA ARG A 174 12.01 -15.79 -3.33
C ARG A 174 13.36 -15.25 -3.79
N THR A 175 14.14 -16.05 -4.51
CA THR A 175 15.48 -15.67 -4.99
C THR A 175 15.41 -14.54 -5.99
N LEU A 176 14.63 -14.67 -7.06
CA LEU A 176 14.50 -13.59 -8.04
C LEU A 176 13.78 -12.38 -7.45
N ALA A 177 12.80 -12.59 -6.55
CA ALA A 177 12.15 -11.48 -5.85
C ALA A 177 13.16 -10.64 -5.07
N THR A 178 14.12 -11.29 -4.40
CA THR A 178 15.21 -10.60 -3.71
C THR A 178 16.04 -9.76 -4.68
N GLU A 179 16.47 -10.32 -5.81
CA GLU A 179 17.24 -9.56 -6.80
C GLU A 179 16.46 -8.36 -7.34
N ALA A 180 15.17 -8.53 -7.63
CA ALA A 180 14.29 -7.45 -8.06
C ALA A 180 14.20 -6.34 -7.01
N PHE A 181 14.03 -6.69 -5.73
CA PHE A 181 13.97 -5.71 -4.63
C PHE A 181 15.32 -5.01 -4.40
N LEU A 182 16.45 -5.70 -4.59
CA LEU A 182 17.77 -5.06 -4.50
C LEU A 182 17.99 -4.01 -5.61
N LEU A 183 17.39 -4.19 -6.80
CA LEU A 183 17.40 -3.14 -7.85
C LEU A 183 16.58 -1.91 -7.47
N VAL A 184 15.53 -2.07 -6.65
CA VAL A 184 14.70 -0.96 -6.16
C VAL A 184 15.37 -0.22 -5.01
N PHE A 185 16.18 -0.93 -4.21
CA PHE A 185 16.71 -0.45 -2.92
C PHE A 185 17.42 0.91 -2.97
N PRO A 186 18.29 1.22 -3.96
CA PRO A 186 18.96 2.52 -4.06
C PRO A 186 18.00 3.70 -4.28
N HIS A 187 16.79 3.44 -4.78
CA HIS A 187 15.83 4.47 -5.17
C HIS A 187 14.68 4.62 -4.18
N GLU A 188 14.15 3.51 -3.68
CA GLU A 188 12.97 3.47 -2.81
C GLU A 188 13.18 2.50 -1.64
N PRO A 189 14.18 2.73 -0.77
CA PRO A 189 14.57 1.79 0.28
C PRO A 189 13.40 1.48 1.22
N TYR A 190 12.57 2.45 1.56
CA TYR A 190 11.40 2.25 2.41
C TYR A 190 10.38 1.25 1.87
N ARG A 191 10.21 1.19 0.53
CA ARG A 191 9.23 0.30 -0.10
C ARG A 191 9.65 -1.16 -0.03
N VAL A 192 10.95 -1.43 -0.14
CA VAL A 192 11.47 -2.80 -0.24
C VAL A 192 12.13 -3.33 1.03
N MET A 193 12.39 -2.47 2.01
CA MET A 193 13.06 -2.85 3.25
C MET A 193 12.29 -3.92 4.05
N GLY A 194 10.96 -3.89 4.06
CA GLY A 194 10.16 -4.94 4.70
C GLY A 194 10.40 -6.31 4.04
N HIS A 195 10.30 -6.36 2.71
CA HIS A 195 10.57 -7.57 1.94
C HIS A 195 12.01 -8.07 2.13
N LEU A 196 12.99 -7.17 2.03
CA LEU A 196 14.40 -7.54 2.15
C LEU A 196 14.80 -7.99 3.57
N SER A 197 14.16 -7.47 4.62
CA SER A 197 14.42 -7.94 5.98
C SER A 197 14.01 -9.39 6.21
N GLU A 198 13.02 -9.87 5.45
CA GLU A 198 12.56 -11.27 5.52
C GLU A 198 13.27 -12.18 4.52
N LEU A 199 13.67 -11.65 3.38
CA LEU A 199 14.22 -12.43 2.27
C LEU A 199 15.74 -12.55 2.31
N ALA A 200 16.44 -11.43 2.54
CA ALA A 200 17.90 -11.37 2.45
C ALA A 200 18.50 -10.23 3.29
N PRO A 201 18.31 -10.25 4.62
CA PRO A 201 18.70 -9.13 5.48
C PRO A 201 20.22 -8.84 5.47
N ASP A 202 21.08 -9.85 5.32
CA ASP A 202 22.53 -9.65 5.20
C ASP A 202 22.92 -8.84 3.94
N ARG A 203 22.27 -9.12 2.81
CA ARG A 203 22.56 -8.42 1.55
C ARG A 203 22.06 -6.97 1.59
N ALA A 204 20.87 -6.75 2.14
CA ALA A 204 20.35 -5.41 2.35
C ALA A 204 21.21 -4.60 3.34
N LEU A 205 21.71 -5.24 4.40
CA LEU A 205 22.64 -4.62 5.33
C LEU A 205 23.95 -4.23 4.63
N ALA A 206 24.51 -5.10 3.78
CA ALA A 206 25.70 -4.77 3.00
C ALA A 206 25.48 -3.57 2.06
N MET A 207 24.30 -3.46 1.43
CA MET A 207 23.97 -2.29 0.61
C MET A 207 23.86 -0.99 1.41
N LEU A 208 23.35 -1.05 2.64
CA LEU A 208 23.27 0.11 3.53
C LEU A 208 24.65 0.59 3.99
N ASP A 209 25.64 -0.31 3.97
CA ASP A 209 27.03 -0.06 4.35
C ASP A 209 27.90 0.36 3.15
N ASP A 210 27.36 0.25 1.94
CA ASP A 210 28.06 0.64 0.72
C ASP A 210 28.30 2.15 0.70
N PRO A 211 29.57 2.62 0.67
CA PRO A 211 29.88 4.04 0.67
C PRO A 211 29.35 4.77 -0.57
N VAL A 212 29.16 4.09 -1.70
CA VAL A 212 28.60 4.69 -2.92
C VAL A 212 27.12 5.01 -2.71
N LEU A 213 26.37 4.10 -2.09
CA LEU A 213 24.96 4.30 -1.82
C LEU A 213 24.70 5.20 -0.60
N LYS A 214 25.70 5.35 0.27
CA LYS A 214 25.59 6.09 1.52
C LYS A 214 25.20 7.57 1.32
N ASP A 215 25.66 8.17 0.24
CA ASP A 215 25.40 9.58 -0.09
C ASP A 215 24.08 9.76 -0.87
N ASP A 216 23.63 8.71 -1.58
CA ASP A 216 22.39 8.72 -2.36
C ASP A 216 21.15 8.34 -1.53
N ILE A 217 21.33 7.53 -0.48
CA ILE A 217 20.25 7.15 0.43
C ILE A 217 20.12 8.20 1.53
N ALA A 218 18.93 8.81 1.63
CA ALA A 218 18.62 9.73 2.71
C ALA A 218 18.95 9.12 4.09
N PHE A 219 19.40 9.96 5.02
CA PHE A 219 19.84 9.56 6.36
C PHE A 219 18.83 8.65 7.07
N MET A 220 17.55 9.02 7.05
CA MET A 220 16.48 8.31 7.74
C MET A 220 16.28 6.88 7.23
N PRO A 221 16.04 6.62 5.92
CA PRO A 221 15.90 5.25 5.44
C PRO A 221 17.13 4.39 5.72
N ARG A 222 18.34 4.97 5.70
CA ARG A 222 19.55 4.24 6.04
C ARG A 222 19.54 3.77 7.50
N VAL A 223 19.19 4.65 8.44
CA VAL A 223 19.12 4.33 9.87
C VAL A 223 18.04 3.29 10.16
N TYR A 224 16.80 3.50 9.70
CA TYR A 224 15.71 2.54 9.91
C TYR A 224 16.02 1.19 9.27
N GLY A 225 16.54 1.21 8.04
CA GLY A 225 16.98 0.02 7.33
C GLY A 225 17.98 -0.78 8.14
N ARG A 226 19.05 -0.13 8.59
CA ARG A 226 20.11 -0.82 9.31
C ARG A 226 19.60 -1.45 10.60
N ILE A 227 18.84 -0.71 11.40
CA ILE A 227 18.28 -1.22 12.67
C ILE A 227 17.36 -2.40 12.40
N ARG A 228 16.45 -2.30 11.42
CA ARG A 228 15.54 -3.40 11.07
C ARG A 228 16.28 -4.64 10.57
N MET A 229 17.31 -4.49 9.73
CA MET A 229 18.11 -5.63 9.24
C MET A 229 18.89 -6.28 10.38
N LEU A 230 19.53 -5.50 11.26
CA LEU A 230 20.25 -6.04 12.41
C LEU A 230 19.30 -6.78 13.36
N ASN A 231 18.08 -6.27 13.56
CA ASN A 231 17.05 -6.94 14.34
C ASN A 231 16.61 -8.26 13.69
N ALA A 232 16.31 -8.24 12.39
CA ALA A 232 15.91 -9.43 11.63
C ALA A 232 16.98 -10.55 11.63
N LEU A 233 18.27 -10.17 11.68
CA LEU A 233 19.39 -11.09 11.77
C LEU A 233 19.66 -11.61 13.19
N GLY A 234 18.94 -11.12 14.22
CA GLY A 234 19.25 -11.41 15.62
C GLY A 234 20.60 -10.86 16.08
N ARG A 235 21.16 -9.87 15.37
CA ARG A 235 22.46 -9.23 15.67
C ARG A 235 22.30 -8.14 16.72
N THR A 236 21.76 -8.51 17.87
CA THR A 236 21.37 -7.57 18.94
C THR A 236 22.53 -6.71 19.45
N ALA A 237 23.73 -7.28 19.59
CA ALA A 237 24.91 -6.53 20.04
C ALA A 237 25.29 -5.41 19.06
N ASP A 238 25.28 -5.71 17.75
CA ASP A 238 25.60 -4.74 16.69
C ASP A 238 24.52 -3.67 16.58
N LEU A 239 23.25 -4.05 16.74
CA LEU A 239 22.12 -3.13 16.79
C LEU A 239 22.30 -2.12 17.92
N LEU A 240 22.58 -2.59 19.14
CA LEU A 240 22.75 -1.73 20.31
C LEU A 240 23.97 -0.82 20.16
N ALA A 241 25.09 -1.33 19.64
CA ALA A 241 26.27 -0.51 19.37
C ALA A 241 25.98 0.61 18.35
N TYR A 242 25.20 0.31 17.31
CA TYR A 242 24.79 1.31 16.32
C TYR A 242 23.83 2.36 16.91
N VAL A 243 22.88 1.95 17.75
CA VAL A 243 21.98 2.87 18.48
C VAL A 243 22.76 3.78 19.42
N ASP A 244 23.76 3.26 20.13
CA ASP A 244 24.61 4.06 21.02
C ASP A 244 25.43 5.11 20.24
N ASP A 245 25.99 4.74 19.09
CA ASP A 245 26.69 5.66 18.19
C ASP A 245 25.77 6.79 17.68
N LEU A 246 24.55 6.46 17.26
CA LEU A 246 23.56 7.45 16.84
C LEU A 246 23.13 8.37 17.99
N ALA A 247 22.91 7.81 19.18
CA ALA A 247 22.54 8.58 20.37
C ALA A 247 23.65 9.57 20.76
N ALA A 248 24.92 9.13 20.72
CA ALA A 248 26.07 9.98 21.03
C ALA A 248 26.22 11.17 20.06
N LYS A 249 25.75 11.02 18.82
CA LYS A 249 25.74 12.08 17.80
C LYS A 249 24.52 12.99 17.87
N GLY A 250 23.51 12.66 18.67
CA GLY A 250 22.21 13.35 18.67
C GLY A 250 21.35 13.03 17.45
N ASP A 251 21.71 11.98 16.71
CA ASP A 251 21.14 11.61 15.41
C ASP A 251 20.12 10.47 15.52
N LEU A 252 19.85 9.97 16.73
CA LEU A 252 18.95 8.84 16.94
C LEU A 252 17.49 9.24 16.68
N PRO A 253 16.86 8.74 15.61
CA PRO A 253 15.47 9.06 15.35
C PRO A 253 14.58 8.39 16.38
N ARG A 254 13.46 9.03 16.71
CA ARG A 254 12.53 8.48 17.71
C ARG A 254 12.02 7.12 17.25
N ASP A 255 11.41 7.02 16.08
CA ASP A 255 10.62 5.84 15.70
C ASP A 255 11.40 4.51 15.62
N VAL A 256 12.73 4.52 15.70
CA VAL A 256 13.55 3.31 15.73
C VAL A 256 13.39 2.52 17.03
N TRP A 257 13.01 3.16 18.15
CA TRP A 257 12.95 2.46 19.45
C TRP A 257 11.97 1.31 19.48
N LYS A 258 10.97 1.27 18.60
CA LYS A 258 10.11 0.09 18.48
C LYS A 258 10.95 -1.15 18.14
N ASP A 259 11.79 -1.06 17.10
CA ASP A 259 12.64 -2.17 16.67
C ASP A 259 13.73 -2.49 17.73
N VAL A 260 14.25 -1.49 18.43
CA VAL A 260 15.24 -1.69 19.51
C VAL A 260 14.63 -2.40 20.72
N VAL A 261 13.40 -2.02 21.11
CA VAL A 261 12.67 -2.66 22.20
C VAL A 261 12.34 -4.10 21.87
N ASP A 262 11.87 -4.36 20.64
CA ASP A 262 11.56 -5.72 20.18
C ASP A 262 12.83 -6.61 20.20
N ALA A 263 14.00 -6.06 19.87
CA ALA A 263 15.28 -6.78 19.86
C ALA A 263 15.89 -7.01 21.25
N ALA A 264 15.78 -6.02 22.15
CA ALA A 264 16.53 -5.98 23.40
C ALA A 264 15.78 -5.16 24.48
N PRO A 265 14.70 -5.70 25.07
CA PRO A 265 13.82 -4.90 25.91
C PRO A 265 14.48 -4.42 27.22
N ALA A 266 15.31 -5.23 27.86
CA ALA A 266 16.03 -4.84 29.09
C ALA A 266 17.08 -3.73 28.85
N ASP A 267 17.84 -3.87 27.76
CA ASP A 267 18.82 -2.86 27.33
C ASP A 267 18.16 -1.55 26.87
N SER A 268 16.98 -1.67 26.26
CA SER A 268 16.17 -0.52 25.86
C SER A 268 15.62 0.23 27.06
N GLU A 269 15.10 -0.47 28.07
CA GLU A 269 14.65 0.16 29.32
C GLU A 269 15.76 1.02 29.95
N ARG A 270 16.98 0.48 30.08
CA ARG A 270 18.12 1.22 30.65
C ARG A 270 18.42 2.50 29.87
N ARG A 271 18.45 2.43 28.54
CA ARG A 271 18.75 3.57 27.67
C ARG A 271 17.62 4.60 27.65
N LEU A 272 16.37 4.16 27.55
CA LEU A 272 15.21 5.03 27.57
C LEU A 272 15.10 5.81 28.89
N ARG A 273 15.39 5.17 30.04
CA ARG A 273 15.47 5.88 31.33
C ARG A 273 16.53 6.99 31.32
N ALA A 274 17.70 6.76 30.72
CA ALA A 274 18.74 7.77 30.58
C ALA A 274 18.39 8.88 29.57
N LEU A 275 17.65 8.55 28.49
CA LEU A 275 17.16 9.55 27.54
C LEU A 275 16.06 10.43 28.14
N ILE A 276 15.14 9.85 28.92
CA ILE A 276 14.03 10.59 29.54
C ILE A 276 14.54 11.71 30.48
N THR A 277 15.69 11.49 31.14
CA THR A 277 16.29 12.50 32.04
C THR A 277 16.93 13.67 31.30
N SER A 278 17.28 13.51 30.02
CA SER A 278 18.02 14.48 29.21
C SER A 278 17.22 15.05 28.02
N CYS A 279 16.11 14.41 27.64
CA CYS A 279 15.26 14.84 26.54
C CYS A 279 14.42 16.09 26.86
N SER A 280 13.89 16.73 25.82
CA SER A 280 12.96 17.85 25.97
C SER A 280 11.62 17.40 26.58
N ALA A 281 10.87 18.34 27.16
CA ALA A 281 9.54 18.06 27.68
C ALA A 281 8.55 17.59 26.60
N ASP A 282 8.74 18.02 25.35
CA ASP A 282 7.90 17.65 24.21
C ASP A 282 8.15 16.20 23.75
N ASP A 283 9.38 15.71 23.94
CA ASP A 283 9.80 14.38 23.49
C ASP A 283 9.57 13.31 24.55
N ARG A 284 9.56 13.72 25.82
CA ARG A 284 9.42 12.84 26.98
C ARG A 284 8.24 11.86 26.87
N PRO A 285 7.00 12.26 26.52
CA PRO A 285 5.88 11.32 26.45
C PRO A 285 6.10 10.21 25.43
N TRP A 286 6.84 10.50 24.36
CA TRP A 286 7.16 9.52 23.33
C TRP A 286 8.15 8.47 23.86
N TYR A 287 9.23 8.90 24.54
CA TYR A 287 10.20 7.99 25.14
C TYR A 287 9.61 7.20 26.33
N GLU A 288 8.74 7.82 27.12
CA GLU A 288 8.01 7.16 28.19
C GLU A 288 7.11 6.04 27.65
N LEU A 289 6.42 6.24 26.52
CA LEU A 289 5.61 5.18 25.91
C LEU A 289 6.48 3.99 25.48
N ARG A 290 7.66 4.25 24.89
CA ARG A 290 8.61 3.19 24.54
C ARG A 290 9.23 2.51 25.76
N LEU A 291 9.42 3.23 26.86
CA LEU A 291 9.84 2.64 28.12
C LEU A 291 8.76 1.69 28.64
N ALA A 292 7.49 2.07 28.56
CA ALA A 292 6.39 1.19 28.91
C ALA A 292 6.35 -0.06 28.00
N ASP A 293 6.57 0.08 26.68
CA ASP A 293 6.72 -1.06 25.77
C ASP A 293 7.86 -2.00 26.20
N ALA A 294 9.01 -1.44 26.58
CA ALA A 294 10.18 -2.20 27.02
C ALA A 294 9.92 -2.97 28.33
N ILE A 295 9.26 -2.34 29.30
CA ILE A 295 8.85 -2.95 30.57
C ILE A 295 7.83 -4.07 30.30
N ALA A 296 6.82 -3.81 29.46
CA ALA A 296 5.80 -4.79 29.11
C ALA A 296 6.39 -6.02 28.39
N SER A 297 7.34 -5.81 27.49
CA SER A 297 8.01 -6.88 26.74
C SER A 297 8.89 -7.79 27.61
N GLN A 298 9.27 -7.32 28.81
CA GLN A 298 9.92 -8.14 29.84
C GLN A 298 8.92 -8.89 30.75
N GLY A 299 7.62 -8.89 30.43
CA GLY A 299 6.57 -9.52 31.23
C GLY A 299 6.10 -8.70 32.44
N ARG A 300 6.63 -7.48 32.65
CA ARG A 300 6.24 -6.58 33.75
C ARG A 300 5.00 -5.75 33.39
N ILE A 301 3.95 -6.43 32.94
CA ILE A 301 2.72 -5.81 32.42
C ILE A 301 2.04 -4.88 33.44
N ALA A 302 2.03 -5.25 34.72
CA ALA A 302 1.43 -4.43 35.77
C ALA A 302 2.11 -3.06 35.90
N GLU A 303 3.45 -3.03 35.88
CA GLU A 303 4.23 -1.79 35.98
C GLU A 303 4.04 -0.90 34.75
N ALA A 304 4.13 -1.48 33.55
CA ALA A 304 3.86 -0.76 32.30
C ALA A 304 2.44 -0.17 32.30
N THR A 305 1.45 -0.92 32.78
CA THR A 305 0.06 -0.48 32.91
C THR A 305 -0.07 0.70 33.88
N THR A 306 0.57 0.65 35.05
CA THR A 306 0.56 1.76 36.02
C THR A 306 1.16 3.03 35.39
N MET A 307 2.26 2.90 34.66
CA MET A 307 2.88 4.01 33.96
C MET A 307 1.95 4.64 32.91
N VAL A 308 1.32 3.81 32.06
CA VAL A 308 0.34 4.27 31.06
C VAL A 308 -0.84 4.98 31.70
N GLN A 309 -1.38 4.45 32.80
CA GLN A 309 -2.50 5.05 33.51
C GLN A 309 -2.15 6.40 34.11
N ALA A 310 -0.94 6.55 34.66
CA ALA A 310 -0.46 7.83 35.18
C ALA A 310 -0.42 8.89 34.07
N GLU A 311 0.08 8.54 32.89
CA GLU A 311 0.12 9.45 31.75
C GLU A 311 -1.28 9.79 31.22
N LEU A 312 -2.16 8.79 31.09
CA LEU A 312 -3.56 9.01 30.72
C LEU A 312 -4.34 9.87 31.74
N ALA A 313 -3.97 9.84 33.01
CA ALA A 313 -4.54 10.71 34.04
C ALA A 313 -4.05 12.16 33.90
N ARG A 314 -2.80 12.37 33.47
CA ARG A 314 -2.21 13.69 33.21
C ARG A 314 -2.76 14.33 31.95
N LYS A 315 -2.79 13.56 30.85
CA LYS A 315 -3.28 14.02 29.55
C LYS A 315 -3.84 12.82 28.78
N PHE A 316 -5.10 12.95 28.35
CA PHE A 316 -5.68 11.96 27.47
C PHE A 316 -4.98 11.98 26.11
N ASP A 317 -4.50 10.83 25.68
CA ASP A 317 -3.83 10.62 24.41
C ASP A 317 -4.15 9.21 23.89
N PRO A 318 -4.68 9.07 22.65
CA PRO A 318 -5.03 7.78 22.08
C PRO A 318 -3.87 6.78 21.99
N LEU A 319 -2.62 7.22 21.85
CA LEU A 319 -1.47 6.30 21.78
C LEU A 319 -1.24 5.56 23.10
N TRP A 320 -1.40 6.27 24.22
CA TRP A 320 -1.34 5.68 25.55
C TRP A 320 -2.54 4.77 25.82
N LEU A 321 -3.72 5.13 25.31
CA LEU A 321 -4.90 4.25 25.41
C LEU A 321 -4.71 2.95 24.61
N ASP A 322 -4.17 3.01 23.39
CA ASP A 322 -3.89 1.82 22.58
C ASP A 322 -2.91 0.87 23.30
N ALA A 323 -1.91 1.41 24.00
CA ALA A 323 -1.02 0.62 24.85
C ALA A 323 -1.78 -0.04 26.02
N LEU A 324 -2.66 0.70 26.70
CA LEU A 324 -3.50 0.14 27.77
C LEU A 324 -4.43 -0.96 27.26
N THR A 325 -5.06 -0.77 26.09
CA THR A 325 -5.90 -1.77 25.43
C THR A 325 -5.10 -3.03 25.10
N LYS A 326 -3.88 -2.88 24.59
CA LYS A 326 -3.01 -4.01 24.24
C LYS A 326 -2.64 -4.86 25.46
N TRP A 327 -2.35 -4.24 26.60
CA TRP A 327 -1.78 -4.94 27.76
C TRP A 327 -2.79 -5.28 28.86
N ALA A 328 -3.84 -4.48 28.98
CA ALA A 328 -4.84 -4.60 30.03
C ALA A 328 -6.23 -4.12 29.51
N PRO A 329 -6.85 -4.87 28.57
CA PRO A 329 -8.09 -4.44 27.90
C PRO A 329 -9.23 -4.13 28.88
N GLU A 330 -9.38 -4.91 29.95
CA GLU A 330 -10.38 -4.64 31.00
C GLU A 330 -10.10 -3.34 31.79
N GLN A 331 -8.83 -2.95 31.91
CA GLN A 331 -8.47 -1.67 32.53
C GLN A 331 -8.71 -0.50 31.58
N ALA A 332 -8.43 -0.67 30.28
CA ALA A 332 -8.78 0.32 29.25
C ALA A 332 -10.28 0.57 29.21
N LEU A 333 -11.08 -0.50 29.27
CA LEU A 333 -12.54 -0.41 29.28
C LEU A 333 -13.06 0.33 30.51
N ARG A 334 -12.54 0.03 31.71
CA ARG A 334 -12.88 0.75 32.94
C ARG A 334 -12.48 2.23 32.89
N TYR A 335 -11.27 2.53 32.40
CA TYR A 335 -10.81 3.91 32.23
C TYR A 335 -11.75 4.70 31.31
N LEU A 336 -12.15 4.10 30.19
CA LEU A 336 -13.07 4.73 29.22
C LEU A 336 -14.48 4.89 29.77
N ASP A 337 -15.01 3.91 30.50
CA ASP A 337 -16.30 4.01 31.19
C ASP A 337 -16.32 5.16 32.20
N GLU A 338 -15.31 5.24 33.08
CA GLU A 338 -15.18 6.33 34.05
C GLU A 338 -15.02 7.69 33.37
N ARG A 339 -14.26 7.76 32.28
CA ARG A 339 -14.08 8.97 31.50
C ARG A 339 -15.37 9.38 30.81
N ALA A 340 -16.12 8.45 30.21
CA ALA A 340 -17.41 8.70 29.56
C ALA A 340 -18.46 9.20 30.56
N ARG A 341 -18.46 8.70 31.80
CA ARG A 341 -19.34 9.21 32.87
C ARG A 341 -18.99 10.62 33.30
N ARG A 342 -17.70 10.97 33.37
CA ARG A 342 -17.25 12.33 33.72
C ARG A 342 -17.45 13.33 32.58
N LEU A 343 -17.33 12.86 31.34
CA LEU A 343 -17.38 13.66 30.12
C LEU A 343 -18.44 13.11 29.15
N PRO A 344 -19.74 13.13 29.51
CA PRO A 344 -20.79 12.51 28.70
C PRO A 344 -20.98 13.19 27.32
N GLY A 345 -20.45 14.39 27.13
CA GLY A 345 -20.45 15.12 25.86
C GLY A 345 -19.18 14.97 25.01
N ASP A 346 -18.22 14.15 25.44
CA ASP A 346 -16.98 13.90 24.68
C ASP A 346 -17.20 12.75 23.68
N ALA A 347 -17.56 13.12 22.44
CA ALA A 347 -17.85 12.17 21.36
C ALA A 347 -16.68 11.21 21.09
N LEU A 348 -15.43 11.68 21.19
CA LEU A 348 -14.24 10.85 20.98
C LEU A 348 -14.12 9.79 22.07
N THR A 349 -14.33 10.15 23.34
CA THR A 349 -14.33 9.18 24.45
C THR A 349 -15.41 8.12 24.26
N LEU A 350 -16.63 8.52 23.88
CA LEU A 350 -17.71 7.56 23.62
C LEU A 350 -17.41 6.64 22.43
N ASN A 351 -16.83 7.18 21.35
CA ASN A 351 -16.42 6.41 20.17
C ASN A 351 -15.37 5.34 20.53
N LEU A 352 -14.35 5.72 21.31
CA LEU A 352 -13.32 4.80 21.78
C LEU A 352 -13.88 3.80 22.79
N TYR A 353 -14.76 4.22 23.71
CA TYR A 353 -15.42 3.31 24.64
C TYR A 353 -16.26 2.25 23.92
N ALA A 354 -17.06 2.66 22.94
CA ALA A 354 -17.84 1.77 22.11
C ALA A 354 -16.96 0.77 21.33
N LYS A 355 -15.80 1.22 20.83
CA LYS A 355 -14.81 0.37 20.14
C LYS A 355 -14.28 -0.73 21.07
N GLU A 356 -13.93 -0.37 22.30
CA GLU A 356 -13.45 -1.35 23.28
C GLU A 356 -14.56 -2.29 23.77
N LEU A 357 -15.80 -1.79 23.92
CA LEU A 357 -16.97 -2.64 24.19
C LEU A 357 -17.18 -3.68 23.07
N ALA A 358 -17.07 -3.26 21.80
CA ALA A 358 -17.20 -4.15 20.66
C ALA A 358 -16.11 -5.24 20.65
N ARG A 359 -14.85 -4.84 20.88
CA ARG A 359 -13.71 -5.77 21.02
C ARG A 359 -13.90 -6.78 22.15
N ALA A 360 -14.54 -6.37 23.25
CA ALA A 360 -14.89 -7.25 24.36
C ALA A 360 -16.14 -8.13 24.11
N GLY A 361 -16.69 -8.13 22.90
CA GLY A 361 -17.90 -8.89 22.56
C GLY A 361 -19.20 -8.30 23.11
N ARG A 362 -19.18 -7.10 23.68
CA ARG A 362 -20.35 -6.41 24.27
C ARG A 362 -21.08 -5.60 23.21
N ALA A 363 -21.47 -6.26 22.11
CA ALA A 363 -22.01 -5.63 20.90
C ALA A 363 -23.22 -4.71 21.16
N VAL A 364 -24.15 -5.12 22.02
CA VAL A 364 -25.36 -4.34 22.35
C VAL A 364 -25.00 -3.00 23.01
N GLU A 365 -24.05 -3.04 23.96
CA GLU A 365 -23.60 -1.85 24.69
C GLU A 365 -22.72 -0.97 23.81
N ALA A 366 -21.87 -1.58 22.98
CA ALA A 366 -21.08 -0.89 21.98
C ALA A 366 -21.97 -0.10 21.03
N PHE A 367 -23.01 -0.74 20.49
CA PHE A 367 -23.96 -0.08 19.59
C PHE A 367 -24.65 1.11 20.26
N ALA A 368 -25.18 0.93 21.47
CA ALA A 368 -25.83 2.02 22.22
C ALA A 368 -24.86 3.18 22.53
N THR A 369 -23.58 2.88 22.74
CA THR A 369 -22.54 3.89 23.00
C THR A 369 -22.14 4.61 21.71
N TYR A 370 -22.07 3.91 20.58
CA TYR A 370 -21.89 4.53 19.27
C TYR A 370 -23.05 5.45 18.89
N GLU A 371 -24.30 5.06 19.14
CA GLU A 371 -25.46 5.94 18.91
C GLU A 371 -25.33 7.26 19.70
N LYS A 372 -24.89 7.20 20.96
CA LYS A 372 -24.64 8.40 21.77
C LYS A 372 -23.52 9.25 21.19
N SER A 373 -22.41 8.64 20.76
CA SER A 373 -21.30 9.35 20.11
C SER A 373 -21.76 10.04 18.82
N LEU A 374 -22.49 9.31 17.98
CA LEU A 374 -23.05 9.79 16.70
C LEU A 374 -23.99 10.98 16.88
N ALA A 375 -24.82 10.96 17.92
CA ALA A 375 -25.74 12.04 18.25
C ALA A 375 -25.02 13.34 18.65
N LEU A 376 -23.79 13.25 19.17
CA LEU A 376 -22.95 14.42 19.48
C LEU A 376 -22.20 14.93 18.25
N ARG A 377 -21.66 14.00 17.44
CA ARG A 377 -20.92 14.32 16.23
C ARG A 377 -21.00 13.16 15.24
N PHE A 378 -21.44 13.47 14.02
CA PHE A 378 -21.35 12.54 12.91
C PHE A 378 -19.89 12.42 12.42
N GLU A 379 -19.33 11.22 12.51
CA GLU A 379 -18.03 10.85 11.92
C GLU A 379 -18.23 9.55 11.11
N GLY A 380 -17.83 9.54 9.83
CA GLY A 380 -18.08 8.40 8.92
C GLY A 380 -17.56 7.06 9.45
N GLY A 381 -16.45 7.06 10.20
CA GLY A 381 -15.92 5.85 10.84
C GLY A 381 -16.84 5.22 11.89
N ILE A 382 -17.85 5.91 12.41
CA ILE A 382 -18.86 5.35 13.32
C ILE A 382 -19.92 4.58 12.52
N ALA A 383 -20.29 5.04 11.33
CA ALA A 383 -21.30 4.41 10.49
C ALA A 383 -20.90 2.97 10.13
N SER A 384 -19.67 2.76 9.64
CA SER A 384 -19.16 1.42 9.32
C SER A 384 -19.17 0.49 10.53
N ARG A 385 -18.80 0.98 11.73
CA ARG A 385 -18.78 0.16 12.95
C ARG A 385 -20.17 -0.21 13.44
N LEU A 386 -21.15 0.69 13.32
CA LEU A 386 -22.54 0.36 13.61
C LEU A 386 -23.05 -0.73 12.66
N LEU A 387 -22.73 -0.62 11.36
CA LEU A 387 -23.11 -1.62 10.35
C LEU A 387 -22.48 -2.99 10.58
N GLU A 388 -21.22 -3.04 11.06
CA GLU A 388 -20.55 -4.28 11.45
C GLU A 388 -21.20 -4.96 12.67
N LEU A 389 -21.71 -4.17 13.63
CA LEU A 389 -22.33 -4.68 14.86
C LEU A 389 -23.75 -5.20 14.65
N ASP A 390 -24.59 -4.40 13.97
CA ASP A 390 -25.99 -4.74 13.69
C ASP A 390 -26.46 -3.93 12.49
N PRO A 391 -26.38 -4.49 11.26
CA PRO A 391 -26.65 -3.74 10.04
C PRO A 391 -28.11 -3.27 9.93
N VAL A 392 -29.07 -4.00 10.51
CA VAL A 392 -30.49 -3.63 10.46
C VAL A 392 -30.77 -2.45 11.38
N ARG A 393 -30.29 -2.52 12.62
CA ARG A 393 -30.43 -1.40 13.55
C ARG A 393 -29.63 -0.18 13.07
N ALA A 394 -28.41 -0.39 12.55
CA ALA A 394 -27.58 0.68 12.00
C ALA A 394 -28.26 1.39 10.84
N ALA A 395 -28.88 0.63 9.92
CA ALA A 395 -29.64 1.21 8.81
C ALA A 395 -30.75 2.16 9.30
N THR A 396 -31.43 1.81 10.40
CA THR A 396 -32.48 2.65 11.01
C THR A 396 -31.91 3.95 11.58
N VAL A 397 -30.77 3.88 12.27
CA VAL A 397 -30.11 5.02 12.90
C VAL A 397 -29.46 5.95 11.86
N LEU A 398 -28.81 5.37 10.85
CA LEU A 398 -28.01 6.10 9.87
C LEU A 398 -28.87 6.71 8.76
N SER A 399 -29.95 6.05 8.34
CA SER A 399 -30.81 6.49 7.23
C SER A 399 -31.20 7.97 7.26
N PRO A 400 -31.63 8.55 8.39
CA PRO A 400 -31.98 9.97 8.47
C PRO A 400 -30.78 10.91 8.29
N LEU A 401 -29.57 10.45 8.59
CA LEU A 401 -28.35 11.25 8.58
C LEU A 401 -27.69 11.30 7.18
N VAL A 402 -27.91 10.27 6.37
CA VAL A 402 -27.18 10.06 5.10
C VAL A 402 -28.09 10.14 3.86
N GLN A 403 -29.25 10.78 3.97
CA GLN A 403 -30.26 10.81 2.89
C GLN A 403 -29.79 11.36 1.54
N ARG A 404 -28.69 12.10 1.52
CA ARG A 404 -28.13 12.77 0.34
C ARG A 404 -26.70 12.32 0.01
N ASP A 405 -26.28 11.24 0.63
CA ASP A 405 -24.94 10.67 0.49
C ASP A 405 -25.15 9.25 -0.05
N ASP A 406 -24.97 9.10 -1.36
CA ASP A 406 -25.18 7.83 -2.06
C ASP A 406 -24.15 6.78 -1.62
N GLU A 407 -22.92 7.18 -1.31
CA GLU A 407 -21.87 6.31 -0.78
C GLU A 407 -22.27 5.70 0.57
N GLU A 408 -22.75 6.51 1.52
CA GLU A 408 -23.19 6.01 2.82
C GLU A 408 -24.48 5.16 2.71
N LEU A 409 -25.43 5.54 1.84
CA LEU A 409 -26.58 4.69 1.53
C LEU A 409 -26.15 3.35 0.92
N GLY A 410 -25.18 3.39 0.02
CA GLY A 410 -24.57 2.24 -0.61
C GLY A 410 -23.87 1.31 0.37
N ASN A 411 -23.11 1.88 1.31
CA ASN A 411 -22.47 1.15 2.42
C ASN A 411 -23.50 0.45 3.32
N ILE A 412 -24.63 1.10 3.61
CA ILE A 412 -25.75 0.46 4.32
C ILE A 412 -26.29 -0.73 3.51
N GLY A 413 -26.49 -0.53 2.19
CA GLY A 413 -26.93 -1.58 1.27
C GLY A 413 -25.99 -2.79 1.25
N ASP A 414 -24.69 -2.54 1.19
CA ASP A 414 -23.63 -3.55 1.20
C ASP A 414 -23.64 -4.38 2.48
N ALA A 415 -23.71 -3.72 3.63
CA ALA A 415 -23.72 -4.39 4.92
C ALA A 415 -24.98 -5.26 5.11
N LEU A 416 -26.17 -4.73 4.77
CA LEU A 416 -27.43 -5.47 4.82
C LEU A 416 -27.40 -6.69 3.88
N TRP A 417 -26.90 -6.52 2.66
CA TRP A 417 -26.79 -7.61 1.70
C TRP A 417 -25.88 -8.72 2.20
N LYS A 418 -24.67 -8.38 2.70
CA LYS A 418 -23.71 -9.33 3.28
C LYS A 418 -24.27 -10.07 4.50
N ALA A 419 -25.10 -9.41 5.30
CA ALA A 419 -25.79 -10.03 6.44
C ALA A 419 -27.02 -10.87 6.05
N GLY A 420 -27.33 -11.01 4.75
CA GLY A 420 -28.45 -11.81 4.26
C GLY A 420 -29.79 -11.08 4.19
N HIS A 421 -29.85 -9.79 4.54
CA HIS A 421 -31.03 -8.94 4.42
C HIS A 421 -31.18 -8.39 2.99
N ARG A 422 -31.21 -9.29 2.00
CA ARG A 422 -31.10 -8.97 0.57
C ARG A 422 -32.10 -7.92 0.09
N ALA A 423 -33.37 -8.02 0.53
CA ALA A 423 -34.41 -7.07 0.15
C ALA A 423 -34.14 -5.65 0.67
N LEU A 424 -33.68 -5.51 1.92
CA LEU A 424 -33.30 -4.22 2.48
C LEU A 424 -32.04 -3.69 1.79
N GLY A 425 -31.03 -4.55 1.57
CA GLY A 425 -29.82 -4.16 0.84
C GLY A 425 -30.13 -3.59 -0.54
N LEU A 426 -31.04 -4.25 -1.28
CA LEU A 426 -31.52 -3.79 -2.58
C LEU A 426 -32.21 -2.42 -2.51
N ASP A 427 -33.09 -2.19 -1.52
CA ASP A 427 -33.75 -0.89 -1.32
C ASP A 427 -32.73 0.25 -1.12
N TYR A 428 -31.70 0.02 -0.31
CA TYR A 428 -30.66 1.01 -0.07
C TYR A 428 -29.80 1.31 -1.30
N TRP A 429 -29.43 0.30 -2.10
CA TRP A 429 -28.75 0.55 -3.38
C TRP A 429 -29.62 1.31 -4.38
N GLN A 430 -30.93 1.03 -4.42
CA GLN A 430 -31.85 1.79 -5.25
C GLN A 430 -31.97 3.25 -4.77
N ARG A 431 -31.89 3.50 -3.46
CA ARG A 431 -31.85 4.86 -2.91
C ARG A 431 -30.55 5.57 -3.28
N ALA A 432 -29.40 4.90 -3.13
CA ALA A 432 -28.10 5.43 -3.53
C ALA A 432 -28.08 5.83 -5.02
N ALA A 433 -28.50 4.93 -5.91
CA ALA A 433 -28.60 5.21 -7.35
C ALA A 433 -29.59 6.33 -7.72
N ARG A 434 -30.55 6.67 -6.84
CA ARG A 434 -31.42 7.85 -7.02
C ARG A 434 -30.75 9.15 -6.58
N VAL A 435 -29.88 9.08 -5.58
CA VAL A 435 -29.11 10.23 -5.08
C VAL A 435 -28.02 10.59 -6.08
N ASP A 436 -27.27 9.61 -6.58
CA ASP A 436 -26.33 9.78 -7.70
C ASP A 436 -26.60 8.73 -8.81
N PRO A 437 -27.34 9.09 -9.86
CA PRO A 437 -27.57 8.21 -11.02
C PRO A 437 -26.33 7.97 -11.90
N SER A 438 -25.26 8.75 -11.72
CA SER A 438 -24.03 8.64 -12.50
C SER A 438 -23.03 7.66 -11.88
N ASP A 439 -23.22 7.31 -10.61
CA ASP A 439 -22.41 6.30 -9.96
C ASP A 439 -22.67 4.91 -10.57
N ARG A 440 -21.61 4.37 -11.16
CA ARG A 440 -21.63 3.08 -11.83
C ARG A 440 -21.62 1.93 -10.85
N GLU A 441 -21.16 2.12 -9.61
CA GLU A 441 -21.14 1.08 -8.60
C GLU A 441 -22.56 0.60 -8.26
N TRP A 442 -23.46 1.52 -7.89
CA TRP A 442 -24.84 1.17 -7.54
C TRP A 442 -25.58 0.57 -8.72
N LYS A 443 -25.43 1.14 -9.92
CA LYS A 443 -26.02 0.59 -11.14
C LYS A 443 -25.54 -0.83 -11.42
N HIS A 444 -24.24 -1.07 -11.32
CA HIS A 444 -23.66 -2.40 -11.54
C HIS A 444 -24.21 -3.43 -10.54
N LYS A 445 -24.29 -3.07 -9.25
CA LYS A 445 -24.85 -3.96 -8.22
C LYS A 445 -26.32 -4.29 -8.51
N LEU A 446 -27.12 -3.30 -8.90
CA LEU A 446 -28.52 -3.48 -9.29
C LEU A 446 -28.67 -4.39 -10.52
N ASP A 447 -27.88 -4.15 -11.57
CA ASP A 447 -27.89 -4.97 -12.80
C ASP A 447 -27.50 -6.43 -12.50
N MET A 448 -26.50 -6.64 -11.63
CA MET A 448 -26.07 -7.97 -11.18
C MET A 448 -27.20 -8.72 -10.45
N VAL A 449 -27.89 -8.07 -9.52
CA VAL A 449 -29.02 -8.67 -8.81
C VAL A 449 -30.17 -9.00 -9.75
N GLN A 450 -30.47 -8.11 -10.71
CA GLN A 450 -31.51 -8.34 -11.72
C GLN A 450 -31.18 -9.52 -12.63
N ALA A 451 -29.90 -9.76 -12.91
CA ALA A 451 -29.42 -10.94 -13.64
C ALA A 451 -29.39 -12.23 -12.78
N GLY A 452 -29.81 -12.18 -11.52
CA GLY A 452 -29.77 -13.32 -10.59
C GLY A 452 -28.38 -13.62 -10.03
N GLY A 453 -27.41 -12.70 -10.19
CA GLY A 453 -26.05 -12.84 -9.69
C GLY A 453 -25.86 -12.27 -8.27
N ASP A 454 -24.77 -12.66 -7.62
CA ASP A 454 -24.31 -12.01 -6.39
C ASP A 454 -23.42 -10.81 -6.73
N PRO A 455 -23.78 -9.57 -6.36
CA PRO A 455 -22.97 -8.37 -6.61
C PRO A 455 -21.59 -8.39 -5.94
N PHE A 456 -21.33 -9.30 -4.99
CA PHE A 456 -20.01 -9.49 -4.39
C PHE A 456 -19.22 -10.67 -4.95
N SER A 457 -19.75 -11.39 -5.95
CA SER A 457 -18.99 -12.43 -6.64
C SER A 457 -17.86 -11.78 -7.45
N ARG A 458 -16.61 -12.12 -7.14
CA ARG A 458 -15.46 -11.74 -7.99
C ARG A 458 -15.63 -12.48 -9.32
N ARG A 459 -15.68 -11.73 -10.42
CA ARG A 459 -15.57 -12.29 -11.77
C ARG A 459 -14.12 -12.65 -12.10
#